data_AF-A0A0M0JLD5-F1
#
_entry.id   AF-A0A0M0JLD5-F1
#
_cell.length_a   1.000
_cell.length_b   1.000
_cell.length_c   1.000
_cell.angle_alpha   90.00
_cell.angle_beta   90.00
_cell.angle_gamma   90.00
#
_symmetry.space_group_name_H-M   'P 1'
#
loop_
_entity.id
_entity.type
_entity.pdbx_description
1 polymer ?
#
loop_
_entity_poly.entity_id
_entity_poly.type
_entity_poly.pdbx_seq_one_letter_code
_entity_poly.pdbx_strand_id
1 'polypeptide(L)'
;MDHPESPATTQPLLSQRPSIEGGQPILESGTWIRLAPPEAQRDDWLARRFGWSRQMRLWVNLIFLSLVLSAVYVGVLVGVEKWTFVQSVFYAASIGYSVGMVPENAAGEDLNLEDDVAILCTCVYAFASMGCLACVGALLVQHVLTRDEKFVRREIERITKESLDCI
;
A
#
# COMPACT_ATOMS: atom_id res chain seq x y z
N MET A 1 67.45 -34.90 26.45
CA MET A 1 66.34 -35.58 25.77
C MET A 1 65.07 -34.83 26.11
N ASP A 2 64.51 -34.21 25.08
CA ASP A 2 63.08 -34.03 24.79
C ASP A 2 62.17 -33.23 25.75
N HIS A 3 61.76 -32.05 25.26
CA HIS A 3 60.41 -31.44 25.39
C HIS A 3 59.30 -32.46 24.98
N PRO A 4 57.95 -32.25 25.15
CA PRO A 4 57.21 -30.98 25.26
C PRO A 4 55.86 -31.00 26.09
N GLU A 5 55.21 -29.83 26.12
CA GLU A 5 53.75 -29.56 25.99
C GLU A 5 52.70 -29.87 27.09
N SER A 6 52.28 -28.78 27.77
CA SER A 6 50.91 -28.19 27.92
C SER A 6 49.71 -28.90 27.22
N PRO A 7 48.41 -28.69 27.58
CA PRO A 7 47.87 -27.48 28.22
C PRO A 7 46.69 -27.63 29.22
N ALA A 8 46.39 -26.48 29.83
CA ALA A 8 45.23 -26.15 30.65
C ALA A 8 43.88 -26.60 30.08
N THR A 9 43.06 -27.24 30.93
CA THR A 9 41.61 -27.37 30.73
C THR A 9 40.91 -26.47 31.74
N THR A 10 40.81 -25.19 31.41
CA THR A 10 39.99 -24.22 32.14
C THR A 10 38.57 -24.33 31.61
N GLN A 11 37.69 -25.03 32.35
CA GLN A 11 36.25 -24.97 32.10
C GLN A 11 35.76 -23.55 32.43
N PRO A 12 35.12 -22.82 31.50
CA PRO A 12 34.52 -21.55 31.83
C PRO A 12 33.24 -21.77 32.64
N LEU A 13 33.24 -21.12 33.80
CA LEU A 13 32.13 -20.92 34.70
C LEU A 13 30.83 -20.56 33.97
N LEU A 14 29.74 -21.14 34.47
CA LEU A 14 28.36 -20.67 34.33
C LEU A 14 28.28 -19.14 34.47
N SER A 15 28.38 -18.47 33.33
CA SER A 15 28.07 -17.05 33.19
C SER A 15 26.56 -16.91 33.06
N GLN A 16 25.99 -16.32 34.09
CA GLN A 16 24.59 -15.98 34.24
C GLN A 16 24.08 -15.24 33.00
N ARG A 17 22.96 -15.70 32.43
CA ARG A 17 22.17 -14.90 31.49
C ARG A 17 21.62 -13.70 32.25
N PRO A 18 21.92 -12.44 31.88
CA PRO A 18 21.11 -11.32 32.32
C PRO A 18 19.77 -11.39 31.59
N SER A 19 18.70 -11.32 32.38
CA SER A 19 17.32 -11.14 31.90
C SER A 19 17.26 -9.84 31.10
N ILE A 20 16.95 -9.93 29.80
CA ILE A 20 16.86 -8.77 28.90
C ILE A 20 15.49 -8.12 29.10
N GLU A 21 15.40 -7.23 30.07
CA GLU A 21 14.37 -6.18 30.12
C GLU A 21 15.07 -4.84 29.94
N GLY A 22 14.76 -4.14 28.84
CA GLY A 22 15.28 -2.81 28.54
C GLY A 22 16.48 -2.82 27.59
N GLY A 23 16.22 -2.48 26.32
CA GLY A 23 17.22 -2.42 25.27
C GLY A 23 18.40 -1.52 25.64
N GLN A 24 19.57 -2.12 25.88
CA GLN A 24 20.81 -1.39 25.97
C GLN A 24 21.45 -1.24 24.59
N PRO A 25 21.96 -0.06 24.24
CA PRO A 25 22.68 0.18 23.00
C PRO A 25 24.01 -0.59 22.99
N ILE A 26 24.25 -1.35 21.92
CA ILE A 26 25.53 -2.02 21.69
C ILE A 26 26.47 -1.01 21.02
N LEU A 27 27.61 -0.77 21.65
CA LEU A 27 28.63 0.14 21.16
C LEU A 27 29.66 -0.65 20.33
N GLU A 28 29.35 -0.93 19.07
CA GLU A 28 30.37 -1.37 18.12
C GLU A 28 31.09 -0.14 17.56
N SER A 29 32.41 -0.07 17.74
CA SER A 29 33.30 0.84 16.98
C SER A 29 33.00 2.35 17.08
N GLY A 30 32.54 2.85 18.23
CA GLY A 30 32.41 4.29 18.48
C GLY A 30 31.20 4.96 17.83
N THR A 31 30.29 4.20 17.23
CA THR A 31 29.06 4.71 16.65
C THR A 31 27.86 4.22 17.47
N TRP A 32 27.07 5.13 18.03
CA TRP A 32 25.83 4.76 18.73
C TRP A 32 24.81 4.31 17.69
N ILE A 33 24.72 3.01 17.45
CA ILE A 33 23.63 2.45 16.65
C ILE A 33 22.40 2.45 17.55
N ARG A 34 21.48 3.41 17.34
CA ARG A 34 20.12 3.26 17.84
C ARG A 34 19.55 2.01 17.17
N LEU A 35 19.52 0.89 17.89
CA LEU A 35 18.67 -0.23 17.51
C LEU A 35 17.26 0.35 17.34
N ALA A 36 16.77 0.37 16.10
CA ALA A 36 15.39 0.69 15.84
C ALA A 36 14.53 -0.17 16.79
N PRO A 37 13.46 0.40 17.38
CA PRO A 37 12.63 -0.34 18.32
C PRO A 37 12.28 -1.70 17.74
N PRO A 38 12.28 -2.79 18.54
CA PRO A 38 12.13 -4.16 18.05
C PRO A 38 10.88 -4.39 17.19
N GLU A 39 9.88 -3.52 17.34
CA GLU A 39 8.68 -3.44 16.49
C GLU A 39 9.01 -3.10 15.02
N ALA A 40 9.91 -2.15 14.76
CA ALA A 40 10.32 -1.76 13.42
C ALA A 40 11.09 -2.88 12.70
N GLN A 41 11.86 -3.69 13.43
CA GLN A 41 12.55 -4.86 12.87
C GLN A 41 11.61 -6.04 12.59
N ARG A 42 10.59 -6.22 13.44
CA ARG A 42 9.59 -7.28 13.26
C ARG A 42 8.66 -7.00 12.09
N ASP A 43 8.26 -5.73 11.92
CA ASP A 43 7.52 -5.26 10.75
C ASP A 43 8.31 -5.47 9.47
N ASP A 44 9.61 -5.18 9.48
CA ASP A 44 10.52 -5.41 8.36
C ASP A 44 10.67 -6.89 8.00
N TRP A 45 10.72 -7.78 9.00
CA TRP A 45 10.84 -9.22 8.78
C TRP A 45 9.53 -9.83 8.27
N LEU A 46 8.38 -9.43 8.80
CA LEU A 46 7.06 -9.84 8.31
C LEU A 46 6.76 -9.28 6.92
N ALA A 47 7.19 -8.05 6.63
CA ALA A 47 7.12 -7.44 5.31
C ALA A 47 8.07 -8.11 4.30
N ARG A 48 9.17 -8.72 4.74
CA ARG A 48 10.02 -9.53 3.85
C ARG A 48 9.49 -10.95 3.63
N ARG A 49 8.75 -11.52 4.60
CA ARG A 49 8.31 -12.93 4.58
C ARG A 49 6.91 -13.15 4.00
N PHE A 50 6.01 -12.18 4.12
CA PHE A 50 4.64 -12.21 3.56
C PHE A 50 4.27 -10.91 2.83
N GLY A 51 5.21 -9.96 2.70
CA GLY A 51 4.85 -8.55 2.66
C GLY A 51 4.42 -8.02 1.32
N TRP A 52 3.11 -7.99 1.19
CA TRP A 52 2.47 -6.85 0.61
C TRP A 52 2.87 -5.63 1.44
N SER A 53 3.53 -4.65 0.81
CA SER A 53 3.82 -3.37 1.44
C SER A 53 2.53 -2.77 2.02
N ARG A 54 2.62 -1.94 3.08
CA ARG A 54 1.43 -1.24 3.62
C ARG A 54 0.66 -0.51 2.51
N GLN A 55 1.38 -0.01 1.50
CA GLN A 55 0.84 0.60 0.30
C GLN A 55 0.06 -0.39 -0.57
N MET A 56 0.58 -1.60 -0.83
CA MET A 56 -0.12 -2.66 -1.58
C MET A 56 -1.42 -3.10 -0.90
N ARG A 57 -1.44 -3.18 0.44
CA ARG A 57 -2.68 -3.48 1.20
C ARG A 57 -3.73 -2.38 1.03
N LEU A 58 -3.31 -1.12 1.09
CA LEU A 58 -4.19 0.03 0.82
C LEU A 58 -4.76 -0.01 -0.59
N TRP A 59 -3.93 -0.29 -1.59
CA TRP A 59 -4.36 -0.45 -2.98
C TRP A 59 -5.45 -1.50 -3.14
N VAL A 60 -5.22 -2.71 -2.62
CA VAL A 60 -6.18 -3.80 -2.78
C VAL A 60 -7.45 -3.54 -1.98
N ASN A 61 -7.37 -2.96 -0.78
CA ASN A 61 -8.56 -2.59 -0.02
C ASN A 61 -9.39 -1.52 -0.75
N LEU A 62 -8.75 -0.52 -1.36
CA LEU A 62 -9.46 0.54 -2.11
C LEU A 62 -10.12 -0.02 -3.38
N ILE A 63 -9.44 -0.91 -4.11
CA ILE A 63 -10.01 -1.57 -5.28
C ILE A 63 -11.20 -2.45 -4.87
N PHE A 64 -11.02 -3.27 -3.84
CA PHE A 64 -12.08 -4.14 -3.34
C PHE A 64 -13.29 -3.34 -2.87
N LEU A 65 -13.06 -2.26 -2.11
CA LEU A 65 -14.12 -1.37 -1.65
C LEU A 65 -14.86 -0.73 -2.82
N SER A 66 -14.15 -0.25 -3.85
CA SER A 66 -14.75 0.33 -5.06
C SER A 66 -15.61 -0.69 -5.82
N LEU A 67 -15.15 -1.94 -5.93
CA LEU A 67 -15.91 -3.03 -6.54
C LEU A 67 -17.19 -3.35 -5.77
N VAL A 68 -17.10 -3.44 -4.43
CA VAL A 68 -18.27 -3.70 -3.58
C VAL A 68 -19.27 -2.55 -3.68
N LEU A 69 -18.83 -1.29 -3.60
CA LEU A 69 -19.69 -0.12 -3.76
C LEU A 69 -20.41 -0.13 -5.12
N SER A 70 -19.69 -0.45 -6.18
CA SER A 70 -20.23 -0.50 -7.54
C SER A 70 -21.24 -1.65 -7.69
N ALA A 71 -20.95 -2.82 -7.13
CA ALA A 71 -21.88 -3.95 -7.14
C ALA A 71 -23.18 -3.65 -6.38
N VAL A 72 -23.08 -3.03 -5.20
CA VAL A 72 -24.26 -2.61 -4.42
C VAL A 72 -25.08 -1.59 -5.20
N TYR A 73 -24.43 -0.57 -5.78
CA TYR A 73 -25.13 0.47 -6.52
C TYR A 73 -25.81 -0.06 -7.79
N VAL A 74 -25.14 -0.94 -8.55
CA VAL A 74 -25.75 -1.65 -9.68
C VAL A 74 -26.95 -2.48 -9.23
N GLY A 75 -26.87 -3.12 -8.06
CA GLY A 75 -28.01 -3.84 -7.47
C GLY A 75 -29.21 -2.94 -7.20
N VAL A 76 -28.99 -1.71 -6.73
CA VAL A 76 -30.05 -0.71 -6.52
C VAL A 76 -30.70 -0.32 -7.86
N LEU A 77 -29.90 -0.02 -8.89
CA LEU A 77 -30.42 0.36 -10.21
C LEU A 77 -31.23 -0.76 -10.87
N VAL A 78 -30.78 -2.01 -10.74
CA VAL A 78 -31.51 -3.16 -11.28
C VAL A 78 -32.79 -3.44 -10.48
N GLY A 79 -32.73 -3.33 -9.15
CA GLY A 79 -33.84 -3.71 -8.27
C GLY A 79 -34.94 -2.64 -8.14
N VAL A 80 -34.54 -1.38 -8.00
CA VAL A 80 -35.44 -0.24 -7.74
C VAL A 80 -35.90 0.37 -9.06
N GLU A 81 -34.94 0.79 -9.88
CA GLU A 81 -35.21 1.47 -11.16
C GLU A 81 -35.57 0.51 -12.30
N LYS A 82 -35.41 -0.82 -12.08
CA LYS A 82 -35.68 -1.88 -13.08
C LYS A 82 -34.87 -1.73 -14.36
N TRP A 83 -33.69 -1.09 -14.28
CA TRP A 83 -32.81 -0.97 -15.43
C TRP A 83 -32.19 -2.31 -15.79
N THR A 84 -31.74 -2.44 -17.03
CA THR A 84 -30.96 -3.63 -17.40
C THR A 84 -29.62 -3.62 -16.67
N PHE A 85 -29.07 -4.82 -16.41
CA PHE A 85 -27.76 -4.96 -15.76
C PHE A 85 -26.67 -4.18 -16.50
N VAL A 86 -26.68 -4.23 -17.83
CA VAL A 86 -25.69 -3.55 -18.67
C VAL A 86 -25.78 -2.03 -18.51
N GLN A 87 -26.99 -1.45 -18.63
CA GLN A 87 -27.20 -0.01 -18.42
C GLN A 87 -26.77 0.43 -17.02
N SER A 88 -27.09 -0.36 -16.01
CA SER A 88 -26.74 -0.09 -14.61
C SER A 88 -25.23 -0.05 -14.41
N VAL A 89 -24.49 -0.99 -15.00
CA VAL A 89 -23.02 -1.01 -14.94
C VAL A 89 -22.42 0.19 -15.67
N PHE A 90 -22.93 0.56 -16.84
CA PHE A 90 -22.47 1.73 -17.58
C PHE A 90 -22.71 3.04 -16.80
N TYR A 91 -23.89 3.18 -16.18
CA TYR A 91 -24.21 4.34 -15.36
C TYR A 91 -23.37 4.40 -14.08
N ALA A 92 -23.20 3.28 -13.39
CA ALA A 92 -22.32 3.19 -12.23
C ALA A 92 -20.89 3.60 -12.59
N ALA A 93 -20.35 3.13 -13.71
CA ALA A 93 -19.04 3.54 -14.18
C ALA A 93 -19.00 5.04 -14.54
N SER A 94 -20.02 5.58 -15.22
CA SER A 94 -20.04 6.99 -15.63
C SER A 94 -20.04 7.94 -14.43
N ILE A 95 -20.80 7.62 -13.39
CA ILE A 95 -20.81 8.35 -12.12
C ILE A 95 -19.51 8.12 -11.35
N GLY A 96 -19.04 6.87 -11.30
CA GLY A 96 -17.83 6.47 -10.62
C GLY A 96 -16.60 7.24 -11.09
N TYR A 97 -16.45 7.41 -12.41
CA TYR A 97 -15.37 8.16 -13.05
C TYR A 97 -15.65 9.66 -13.22
N SER A 98 -16.73 10.18 -12.64
CA SER A 98 -17.11 11.59 -12.73
C SER A 98 -17.35 12.10 -14.17
N VAL A 99 -17.74 11.22 -15.09
CA VAL A 99 -18.09 11.60 -16.48
C VAL A 99 -19.51 12.14 -16.52
N GLY A 100 -20.44 11.55 -15.75
CA GLY A 100 -21.82 12.02 -15.65
C GLY A 100 -22.69 11.73 -16.87
N MET A 101 -22.51 10.56 -17.51
CA MET A 101 -23.40 10.13 -18.60
C MET A 101 -24.68 9.47 -18.06
N VAL A 102 -25.82 9.81 -18.66
CA VAL A 102 -27.12 9.16 -18.43
C VAL A 102 -27.37 8.15 -19.58
N PRO A 103 -27.69 6.88 -19.30
CA PRO A 103 -27.96 5.90 -20.34
C PRO A 103 -29.36 6.06 -20.94
N GLU A 104 -29.52 5.67 -22.20
CA GLU A 104 -30.80 5.63 -22.88
C GLU A 104 -31.44 4.23 -22.79
N ASN A 105 -32.78 4.18 -22.85
CA ASN A 105 -33.55 2.94 -22.96
C ASN A 105 -33.57 2.41 -24.41
N ALA A 106 -34.16 1.23 -24.64
CA ALA A 106 -34.24 0.64 -25.98
C ALA A 106 -35.07 1.46 -26.98
N ALA A 107 -35.86 2.43 -26.50
CA ALA A 107 -36.62 3.37 -27.30
C ALA A 107 -35.87 4.70 -27.56
N GLY A 108 -34.65 4.85 -27.04
CA GLY A 108 -33.85 6.07 -27.16
C GLY A 108 -34.26 7.19 -26.20
N GLU A 109 -35.00 6.88 -25.13
CA GLU A 109 -35.35 7.86 -24.09
C GLU A 109 -34.33 7.81 -22.96
N ASP A 110 -33.95 8.98 -22.43
CA ASP A 110 -33.06 9.10 -21.29
C ASP A 110 -33.64 8.44 -20.04
N LEU A 111 -32.88 7.55 -19.42
CA LEU A 111 -33.24 6.92 -18.16
C LEU A 111 -32.90 7.86 -17.00
N ASN A 112 -33.91 8.62 -16.56
CA ASN A 112 -33.81 9.36 -15.31
C ASN A 112 -34.16 8.47 -14.11
N LEU A 113 -33.53 8.76 -12.98
CA LEU A 113 -33.88 8.15 -11.69
C LEU A 113 -35.24 8.69 -11.25
N GLU A 114 -36.18 7.79 -11.00
CA GLU A 114 -37.53 8.16 -10.54
C GLU A 114 -37.66 8.08 -9.02
N ASP A 115 -36.94 7.14 -8.38
CA ASP A 115 -37.08 6.86 -6.96
C ASP A 115 -36.10 7.69 -6.10
N ASP A 116 -36.62 8.35 -5.06
CA ASP A 116 -35.83 9.15 -4.10
C ASP A 116 -34.70 8.32 -3.44
N VAL A 117 -34.92 7.02 -3.21
CA VAL A 117 -33.92 6.10 -2.66
C VAL A 117 -32.79 5.89 -3.65
N ALA A 118 -33.11 5.74 -4.94
CA ALA A 118 -32.10 5.58 -5.98
C ALA A 118 -31.25 6.85 -6.10
N ILE A 119 -31.88 8.04 -6.08
CA ILE A 119 -31.18 9.33 -6.10
C ILE A 119 -30.23 9.46 -4.90
N LEU A 120 -30.70 9.18 -3.69
CA LEU A 120 -29.86 9.23 -2.49
C LEU A 120 -28.69 8.25 -2.59
N CYS A 121 -28.93 7.02 -3.06
CA CYS A 121 -27.90 6.03 -3.31
C CYS A 121 -26.88 6.50 -4.35
N THR A 122 -27.31 7.16 -5.43
CA THR A 122 -26.43 7.75 -6.43
C THR A 122 -25.52 8.81 -5.82
N CYS A 123 -26.05 9.70 -4.98
CA CYS A 123 -25.24 10.71 -4.31
C CYS A 123 -24.20 10.07 -3.38
N VAL A 124 -24.59 9.12 -2.54
CA VAL A 124 -23.68 8.41 -1.63
C VAL A 124 -22.60 7.65 -2.41
N TYR A 125 -23.00 6.95 -3.46
CA TYR A 125 -22.10 6.23 -4.35
C TYR A 125 -21.09 7.19 -4.99
N ALA A 126 -21.55 8.31 -5.55
CA ALA A 126 -20.70 9.31 -6.18
C ALA A 126 -19.63 9.87 -5.22
N PHE A 127 -20.02 10.26 -4.00
CA PHE A 127 -19.06 10.75 -3.02
C PHE A 127 -18.04 9.68 -2.60
N ALA A 128 -18.50 8.45 -2.37
CA ALA A 128 -17.63 7.34 -1.98
C ALA A 128 -16.67 6.93 -3.10
N SER A 129 -17.15 6.87 -4.35
CA SER A 129 -16.34 6.52 -5.52
C SER A 129 -15.30 7.59 -5.83
N MET A 130 -15.69 8.87 -5.77
CA MET A 130 -14.76 9.99 -5.93
C MET A 130 -13.68 9.98 -4.83
N GLY A 131 -14.05 9.69 -3.59
CA GLY A 131 -13.09 9.52 -2.49
C GLY A 131 -12.10 8.38 -2.75
N CYS A 132 -12.59 7.23 -3.19
CA CYS A 132 -11.74 6.09 -3.55
C CYS A 132 -10.77 6.42 -4.69
N LEU A 133 -11.27 7.07 -5.75
CA LEU A 133 -10.44 7.51 -6.90
C LEU A 133 -9.41 8.55 -6.50
N ALA A 134 -9.77 9.51 -5.65
CA ALA A 134 -8.83 10.51 -5.15
C ALA A 134 -7.71 9.85 -4.33
N CYS A 135 -8.03 8.90 -3.46
CA CYS A 135 -7.03 8.13 -2.71
C CYS A 135 -6.13 7.31 -3.63
N VAL A 136 -6.70 6.61 -4.61
CA VAL A 136 -5.95 5.84 -5.62
C VAL A 136 -5.03 6.76 -6.43
N GLY A 137 -5.54 7.91 -6.88
CA GLY A 137 -4.77 8.91 -7.61
C GLY A 137 -3.61 9.48 -6.78
N ALA A 138 -3.85 9.80 -5.51
CA ALA A 138 -2.80 10.27 -4.61
C ALA A 138 -1.71 9.21 -4.40
N LEU A 139 -2.08 7.94 -4.22
CA LEU A 139 -1.13 6.83 -4.09
C LEU A 139 -0.35 6.60 -5.38
N LEU A 140 -0.99 6.77 -6.54
CA LEU A 140 -0.34 6.66 -7.85
C LEU A 140 0.68 7.78 -8.03
N VAL A 141 0.30 9.03 -7.76
CA VAL A 141 1.21 10.19 -7.83
C VAL A 141 2.40 9.99 -6.90
N GLN A 142 2.17 9.57 -5.65
CA GLN A 142 3.25 9.26 -4.72
C GLN A 142 4.16 8.13 -5.25
N HIS A 143 3.59 7.11 -5.88
CA HIS A 143 4.38 6.04 -6.49
C HIS A 143 5.23 6.52 -7.66
N VAL A 144 4.71 7.41 -8.52
CA VAL A 144 5.47 8.00 -9.62
C VAL A 144 6.59 8.89 -9.10
N LEU A 145 6.28 9.84 -8.20
CA LEU A 145 7.28 10.76 -7.65
C LEU A 145 8.43 10.04 -6.93
N THR A 146 8.10 9.01 -6.12
CA THR A 146 9.12 8.22 -5.42
C THR A 146 9.93 7.32 -6.35
N ARG A 147 9.39 6.94 -7.52
CA ARG A 147 10.14 6.22 -8.54
C ARG A 147 11.15 7.15 -9.20
N ASP A 148 10.76 8.38 -9.50
CA ASP A 148 11.62 9.40 -10.10
C ASP A 148 12.76 9.79 -9.16
N GLU A 149 12.51 10.02 -7.87
CA GLU A 149 13.57 10.31 -6.90
C GLU A 149 14.64 9.22 -6.83
N LYS A 150 14.24 7.94 -6.86
CA LYS A 150 15.17 6.80 -6.87
C LYS A 150 15.93 6.67 -8.17
N PHE A 151 15.33 7.12 -9.28
CA PHE A 151 16.02 7.16 -10.57
C PHE A 151 17.05 8.29 -10.56
N VAL A 152 16.64 9.51 -10.22
CA VAL A 152 17.51 10.69 -10.12
C VAL A 152 18.69 10.44 -9.18
N ARG A 153 18.48 9.83 -8.02
CA ARG A 153 19.56 9.52 -7.08
C ARG A 153 20.57 8.51 -7.67
N ARG A 154 20.09 7.50 -8.39
CA ARG A 154 20.97 6.53 -9.08
C ARG A 154 21.73 7.18 -10.24
N GLU A 155 21.09 8.08 -10.96
CA GLU A 155 21.69 8.81 -12.07
C GLU A 155 22.79 9.77 -11.58
N ILE A 156 22.55 10.52 -10.48
CA ILE A 156 23.56 11.39 -9.86
C ILE A 156 24.75 10.59 -9.35
N GLU A 157 24.51 9.44 -8.70
CA GLU A 157 25.60 8.58 -8.23
C GLU A 157 26.44 8.01 -9.38
N ARG A 158 25.81 7.67 -10.52
CA ARG A 158 26.52 7.25 -11.73
C ARG A 158 27.40 8.38 -12.27
N ILE A 159 26.84 9.58 -12.46
CA ILE A 159 27.57 10.74 -12.98
C ILE A 159 28.74 11.12 -12.07
N THR A 160 28.54 11.07 -10.75
CA THR A 160 29.60 11.39 -9.77
C THR A 160 30.74 10.37 -9.80
N LYS A 161 30.45 9.08 -10.08
CA LYS A 161 31.49 8.05 -10.26
C LYS A 161 32.25 8.25 -11.57
N GLU A 162 31.53 8.47 -12.67
CA GLU A 162 32.15 8.72 -13.99
C GLU A 162 33.03 9.97 -13.99
N SER A 163 32.66 11.03 -13.27
CA SER A 163 33.47 12.25 -13.17
C SER A 163 34.72 12.09 -12.29
N LEU A 164 34.67 11.21 -11.28
CA LEU A 164 35.81 10.91 -10.41
C LEU A 164 36.87 10.04 -11.09
N ASP A 165 36.48 9.15 -12.00
CA ASP A 165 37.41 8.29 -12.74
C ASP A 165 38.17 9.03 -13.85
N CYS A 166 37.75 10.25 -14.19
CA CYS A 166 38.36 11.09 -15.24
C CYS A 166 39.43 12.08 -14.70
N ILE A 167 39.52 12.23 -13.37
CA ILE A 167 40.49 13.11 -12.68
C ILE A 167 41.65 12.26 -12.15
#